data_AF-A0A7K5CZ12-F1
#
_entry.id   AF-A0A7K5CZ12-F1
#
_cell.length_a   1.000
_cell.length_b   1.000
_cell.length_c   1.000
_cell.angle_alpha   90.00
_cell.angle_beta   90.00
_cell.angle_gamma   90.00
#
_symmetry.space_group_name_H-M   'P 1'
#
loop_
_entity.id
_entity.type
_entity.pdbx_description
1 polymer ?
#
loop_
_entity_poly.entity_id
_entity_poly.type
_entity_poly.pdbx_seq_one_letter_code
_entity_poly.pdbx_strand_id
1 'polypeptide(L)' 'PAVSPSAVGEGSDLLELDVRRTRDGVVVVSHDRNLSRQSGRDVDLAQLDFQV' A
#
# COMPACT_ATOMS: atom_id res chain seq x y z
N PRO A 1 5.62 -6.79 0.25
CA PRO A 1 5.87 -5.49 -0.41
C PRO A 1 5.88 -5.65 -1.94
N ALA A 2 4.82 -5.18 -2.61
CA ALA A 2 4.66 -5.34 -4.07
C ALA A 2 5.23 -4.11 -4.80
N VAL A 3 6.51 -4.16 -5.17
CA VAL A 3 7.15 -3.26 -6.14
C VAL A 3 6.98 -3.86 -7.53
N SER A 4 6.62 -3.07 -8.54
CA SER A 4 6.62 -3.57 -9.92
C SER A 4 8.08 -3.77 -10.36
N PRO A 5 8.45 -4.95 -10.89
CA PRO A 5 9.81 -5.20 -11.37
C PRO A 5 10.24 -4.28 -12.51
N SER A 6 9.28 -3.64 -13.19
CA SER A 6 9.53 -2.83 -14.38
C SER A 6 10.36 -1.58 -14.07
N ALA A 7 10.00 -0.76 -13.08
CA ALA A 7 10.73 0.50 -12.83
C ALA A 7 12.21 0.26 -12.44
N VAL A 8 12.46 -0.77 -11.63
CA VAL A 8 13.82 -1.21 -11.26
C VAL A 8 14.55 -1.79 -12.47
N GLY A 9 13.87 -2.63 -13.27
CA GLY A 9 14.43 -3.22 -14.49
C GLY A 9 14.76 -2.21 -15.58
N GLU A 10 14.02 -1.10 -15.63
CA GLU A 10 14.25 0.04 -16.54
C GLU A 10 15.30 1.02 -16.01
N GLY A 11 15.99 0.71 -14.91
CA GLY A 11 17.12 1.49 -14.40
C GLY A 11 16.75 2.73 -13.58
N SER A 12 15.56 2.77 -12.98
CA SER A 12 15.19 3.87 -12.09
C SER A 12 15.94 3.79 -10.75
N ASP A 13 16.64 4.85 -10.37
CA ASP A 13 17.41 4.92 -9.12
C ASP A 13 16.53 5.14 -7.87
N LEU A 14 15.33 5.69 -8.04
CA LEU A 14 14.42 6.05 -6.96
C LEU A 14 13.00 5.56 -7.26
N LEU A 15 12.33 5.09 -6.22
CA LEU A 15 10.90 4.75 -6.23
C LEU A 15 10.18 5.58 -5.17
N GLU A 16 9.11 6.23 -5.59
CA GLU A 16 8.16 6.90 -4.71
C GLU A 16 7.03 5.92 -4.35
N LEU A 17 6.60 5.95 -3.09
CA LEU A 17 5.55 5.09 -2.56
C LEU A 17 4.72 5.85 -1.52
N ASP A 18 3.41 5.82 -1.69
CA ASP A 18 2.48 6.29 -0.67
C ASP A 18 2.29 5.26 0.45
N VAL A 19 2.18 5.78 1.68
CA VAL A 19 1.92 4.94 2.86
C VAL A 19 0.69 5.38 3.64
N ARG A 20 0.06 4.41 4.30
CA ARG A 20 -1.05 4.59 5.24
C ARG A 20 -0.77 3.79 6.50
N ARG A 21 -1.50 4.13 7.57
CA ARG A 21 -1.38 3.48 8.88
C ARG A 21 -2.65 2.68 9.17
N THR A 22 -2.49 1.44 9.60
CA THR A 22 -3.57 0.57 10.10
C THR A 22 -3.96 0.95 11.53
N ARG A 23 -5.03 0.36 12.06
CA ARG A 23 -5.53 0.64 13.41
C ARG A 23 -4.52 0.30 14.50
N ASP A 24 -3.86 -0.84 14.39
CA ASP A 24 -2.78 -1.31 15.26
C ASP A 24 -1.43 -0.61 15.01
N GLY A 25 -1.40 0.33 14.06
CA GLY A 25 -0.30 1.24 13.84
C GLY A 25 0.79 0.74 12.91
N VAL A 26 0.55 -0.36 12.21
CA VAL A 26 1.43 -0.83 11.14
C VAL A 26 1.35 0.10 9.93
N VAL A 27 2.51 0.42 9.36
CA VAL A 27 2.61 1.23 8.13
C VAL A 27 2.58 0.29 6.94
N VAL A 28 1.65 0.53 6.02
CA VAL A 28 1.46 -0.25 4.79
C VAL A 28 1.57 0.65 3.57
N VAL A 29 2.02 0.08 2.44
CA VAL A 29 2.05 0.78 1.16
C VAL A 29 0.64 0.79 0.57
N SER A 30 0.04 1.97 0.47
CA SER A 30 -1.22 2.19 -0.24
C SER A 30 -1.44 3.68 -0.45
N HIS A 31 -1.88 4.07 -1.64
CA HIS A 31 -2.26 5.45 -1.93
C HIS A 31 -3.63 5.79 -1.33
N ASP A 32 -4.66 4.98 -1.64
CA ASP A 32 -6.04 5.28 -1.23
C ASP A 32 -6.28 4.96 0.24
N ARG A 33 -7.21 5.69 0.87
CA ARG A 33 -7.65 5.39 2.24
C ARG A 33 -8.53 4.13 2.32
N ASN A 34 -9.28 3.86 1.25
CA ASN A 34 -10.29 2.82 1.15
C ASN A 34 -9.85 1.79 0.10
N LEU A 35 -10.05 0.52 0.39
CA LEU A 35 -9.57 -0.58 -0.46
C LEU A 35 -10.48 -0.87 -1.68
N SER A 36 -11.59 -0.16 -1.86
CA SER A 36 -12.55 -0.43 -2.94
C SER A 36 -11.90 -0.40 -4.32
N ARG A 37 -11.11 0.64 -4.62
CA ARG A 37 -10.49 0.81 -5.94
C ARG A 37 -9.41 -0.24 -6.22
N GLN A 38 -8.67 -0.66 -5.19
CA GLN A 38 -7.51 -1.54 -5.32
C GLN A 38 -7.86 -3.03 -5.20
N SER A 39 -8.89 -3.38 -4.42
CA SER A 39 -9.24 -4.77 -4.12
C SER A 39 -10.74 -5.08 -4.18
N GLY A 40 -11.60 -4.12 -4.52
CA GLY A 40 -13.06 -4.28 -4.51
C GLY A 40 -13.68 -4.39 -3.10
N ARG A 41 -12.91 -4.12 -2.04
CA ARG A 41 -13.39 -4.20 -0.65
C ARG A 41 -13.64 -2.81 -0.11
N ASP A 42 -14.90 -2.49 0.20
CA ASP A 42 -15.25 -1.20 0.79
C ASP A 42 -14.94 -1.16 2.29
N VAL A 43 -13.69 -0.88 2.60
CA VAL A 43 -13.18 -0.74 3.96
C VAL A 43 -12.02 0.25 3.98
N ASP A 44 -12.01 1.13 4.98
CA ASP A 44 -10.91 2.06 5.21
C ASP A 44 -9.75 1.35 5.93
N LEU A 45 -8.51 1.53 5.45
CA LEU A 45 -7.30 0.88 5.99
C LEU A 45 -7.10 1.14 7.49
N ALA A 46 -7.46 2.34 7.95
CA ALA A 46 -7.37 2.72 9.36
C ALA A 46 -8.33 1.94 10.29
N GLN A 47 -9.20 1.09 9.74
CA GLN A 47 -10.12 0.24 10.48
C GLN A 47 -9.68 -1.23 10.55
N LEU A 48 -8.54 -1.57 9.95
CA LEU A 48 -8.00 -2.93 9.90
C LEU A 48 -6.78 -3.05 10.81
N ASP A 49 -6.53 -4.25 11.30
CA ASP A 49 -5.25 -4.64 11.92
C ASP A 49 -4.43 -5.43 10.89
N PHE A 50 -3.11 -5.33 10.94
CA PHE A 50 -2.24 -6.07 10.01
C PHE A 50 -1.91 -7.44 10.58
N GLN A 51 -2.10 -8.49 9.79
CA GLN A 51 -1.74 -9.86 10.16
C GLN A 51 -0.51 -10.31 9.36
N VAL A 52 0.51 -10.78 10.07
CA VAL A 52 1.71 -11.42 9.51
C VAL A 52 1.53 -12.92 9.32
#